data_AF-A0A8S9S1P9-F1
#
_entry.id   AF-A0A8S9S1P9-F1
#
_cell.length_a   1.000
_cell.length_b   1.000
_cell.length_c   1.000
_cell.angle_alpha   90.00
_cell.angle_beta   90.00
_cell.angle_gamma   90.00
#
_symmetry.space_group_name_H-M   'P 1'
#
loop_
_entity.id
_entity.type
_entity.pdbx_description
1 polymer ?
#
loop_
_entity_poly.entity_id
_entity_poly.type
_entity_poly.pdbx_seq_one_letter_code
_entity_poly.pdbx_strand_id
1 'polypeptide(L)'
;MVACFDLRVEKFSFVNFGRAMHDSTTLVNYNGKLGLLMSGDAPGENISTTSKSFQLWVLQDAEWSKHVYILPPSWKDVVTKTMCFAGIIVGTNEIVLAPSLQNVLCYVIYFNVERNTITKVGIQGMEAFQGKRFNTYLNYVENVILL
;
A
#
# COMPACT_ATOMS: atom_id res chain seq x y z
N MET A 1 6.46 9.67 12.67
CA MET A 1 7.76 9.31 13.27
C MET A 1 7.89 7.79 13.22
N VAL A 2 9.04 7.27 12.79
CA VAL A 2 9.34 5.83 12.86
C VAL A 2 10.37 5.63 13.98
N ALA A 3 10.10 4.72 14.89
CA ALA A 3 11.05 4.30 15.91
C ALA A 3 11.75 3.01 15.46
N CYS A 4 13.07 2.97 15.53
CA CYS A 4 13.89 1.79 15.31
C CYS A 4 14.49 1.36 16.65
N PHE A 5 14.34 0.08 16.99
CA PHE A 5 14.89 -0.49 18.22
C PHE A 5 16.04 -1.43 17.87
N ASP A 6 17.26 -1.07 18.26
CA ASP A 6 18.43 -1.93 18.08
C ASP A 6 18.51 -2.92 19.24
N LEU A 7 18.25 -4.20 18.96
CA LEU A 7 18.28 -5.29 19.94
C LEU A 7 19.68 -5.54 20.53
N ARG A 8 20.76 -5.16 19.83
CA ARG A 8 22.14 -5.43 20.27
C ARG A 8 22.60 -4.47 21.36
N VAL A 9 22.14 -3.23 21.27
CA VAL A 9 22.52 -2.14 22.20
C VAL A 9 21.34 -1.64 23.01
N GLU A 10 20.15 -2.22 22.81
CA GLU A 10 18.88 -1.89 23.47
C GLU A 10 18.53 -0.41 23.42
N LYS A 11 18.79 0.24 22.27
CA LYS A 11 18.56 1.68 22.09
C LYS A 11 17.52 1.96 21.01
N PHE A 12 16.71 2.97 21.28
CA PHE A 12 15.83 3.56 20.29
C PHE A 12 16.58 4.61 19.48
N SER A 13 16.37 4.58 18.17
CA SER A 13 16.62 5.70 17.28
C SER A 13 15.32 6.09 16.60
N PHE A 14 15.20 7.36 16.21
CA PHE A 14 13.99 7.91 15.64
C PHE A 14 14.29 8.54 14.31
N VAL A 15 13.48 8.18 13.30
CA VAL A 15 13.51 8.81 11.99
C VAL A 15 12.21 9.58 11.80
N ASN A 16 12.35 10.89 11.57
CA ASN A 16 11.22 11.75 11.31
C ASN A 16 10.88 11.74 9.82
N PHE A 17 9.62 11.44 9.53
CA PHE A 17 9.03 11.75 8.24
C PHE A 17 8.53 13.19 8.34
N GLY A 18 9.22 14.13 7.71
CA GLY A 18 8.98 15.59 7.86
C GLY A 18 7.66 16.11 7.29
N ARG A 19 6.63 15.25 7.19
CA ARG A 19 5.28 15.57 6.69
C ARG A 19 4.25 14.86 7.55
N ALA A 20 3.04 15.41 7.59
CA ALA A 20 1.90 14.72 8.18
C ALA A 20 1.64 13.42 7.40
N MET A 21 1.50 12.30 8.13
CA MET A 21 1.02 11.05 7.57
C MET A 21 -0.50 11.11 7.54
N HIS A 22 -1.08 10.89 6.36
CA HIS A 22 -2.52 10.75 6.24
C HIS A 22 -2.95 9.31 6.55
N ASP A 23 -4.20 9.11 6.97
CA ASP A 23 -4.76 7.79 7.31
C ASP A 23 -4.72 6.77 6.16
N SER A 24 -4.63 7.25 4.90
CA SER A 24 -4.45 6.40 3.72
C SER A 24 -3.00 5.92 3.51
N THR A 25 -2.05 6.39 4.33
CA THR A 25 -0.64 5.98 4.25
C THR A 25 -0.49 4.55 4.75
N THR A 26 0.11 3.69 3.92
CA THR A 26 0.37 2.29 4.27
C THR A 26 1.86 2.04 4.41
N LEU A 27 2.25 1.43 5.52
CA LEU A 27 3.61 0.95 5.73
C LEU A 27 3.81 -0.34 4.92
N VAL A 28 4.85 -0.39 4.10
CA VAL A 28 5.11 -1.50 3.19
C VAL A 28 6.54 -1.99 3.32
N ASN A 29 6.76 -3.29 3.09
CA ASN A 29 8.09 -3.82 2.85
C ASN A 29 8.41 -3.64 1.37
N TYR A 30 9.41 -2.81 1.05
CA TYR A 30 9.91 -2.61 -0.29
C TYR A 30 11.30 -3.24 -0.43
N ASN A 31 11.34 -4.50 -0.86
CA ASN A 31 12.58 -5.26 -1.09
C ASN A 31 13.53 -5.23 0.13
N GLY A 32 12.99 -5.44 1.33
CA GLY A 32 13.73 -5.45 2.60
C GLY A 32 13.93 -4.07 3.23
N LYS A 33 13.50 -3.00 2.57
CA LYS A 33 13.51 -1.64 3.11
C LYS A 33 12.13 -1.22 3.58
N LEU A 34 12.08 -0.36 4.59
CA LEU A 34 10.83 0.22 5.07
C LEU A 34 10.31 1.26 4.08
N GLY A 35 9.08 1.08 3.61
CA GLY A 35 8.42 1.99 2.68
C GLY A 35 7.14 2.59 3.25
N LEU A 36 6.80 3.81 2.84
CA LEU A 36 5.50 4.43 3.04
C LEU A 36 4.85 4.66 1.68
N LEU A 37 3.68 4.08 1.48
CA LEU A 37 2.92 4.20 0.25
C LEU A 37 1.69 5.07 0.50
N MET A 38 1.51 6.11 -0.31
CA MET A 38 0.45 7.11 -0.14
C MET A 38 -0.01 7.67 -1.49
N SER A 39 -1.15 8.38 -1.48
CA SER A 39 -1.60 9.15 -2.65
C SER A 39 -0.53 10.17 -3.03
N GLY A 40 -0.30 10.32 -4.33
CA GLY A 40 0.62 11.31 -4.87
C GLY A 40 -0.01 12.68 -5.14
N ASP A 41 -1.32 12.78 -4.99
CA ASP A 41 -2.11 14.00 -5.16
C ASP A 41 -2.01 14.91 -3.93
N ALA A 42 -3.06 15.69 -3.62
CA ALA A 42 -2.99 16.62 -2.50
C ALA A 42 -2.77 15.89 -1.15
N PRO A 43 -2.00 16.49 -0.22
CA PRO A 43 -1.81 15.90 1.10
C PRO A 43 -3.16 15.67 1.77
N GLY A 44 -3.39 14.45 2.24
CA GLY A 44 -4.65 14.11 2.90
C GLY A 44 -5.70 13.48 1.99
N GLU A 45 -5.41 13.23 0.71
CA GLU A 45 -6.39 12.61 -0.17
C GLU A 45 -6.38 11.08 -0.08
N ASN A 46 -7.59 10.52 -0.05
CA ASN A 46 -7.79 9.10 -0.27
C ASN A 46 -7.60 8.76 -1.74
N ILE A 47 -7.18 7.52 -2.01
CA ILE A 47 -7.04 7.04 -3.38
C ILE A 47 -8.44 6.85 -3.96
N SER A 48 -8.69 7.46 -5.11
CA SER A 48 -10.00 7.42 -5.76
C SER A 48 -9.87 7.40 -7.27
N THR A 49 -11.00 7.50 -7.98
CA THR A 49 -11.04 7.52 -9.45
C THR A 49 -10.30 8.72 -10.05
N THR A 50 -10.15 9.81 -9.29
CA THR A 50 -9.48 11.03 -9.73
C THR A 50 -7.99 11.04 -9.44
N SER A 51 -7.46 10.00 -8.77
CA SER A 51 -6.05 9.95 -8.41
C SER A 51 -5.16 9.92 -9.65
N LYS A 52 -4.07 10.69 -9.63
CA LYS A 52 -3.16 10.81 -10.77
C LYS A 52 -1.84 10.12 -10.55
N SER A 53 -1.45 9.94 -9.30
CA SER A 53 -0.16 9.33 -8.97
C SER A 53 -0.15 8.70 -7.58
N PHE A 54 0.83 7.82 -7.37
CA PHE A 54 1.20 7.31 -6.06
C PHE A 54 2.58 7.78 -5.67
N GLN A 55 2.82 7.91 -4.37
CA GLN A 55 4.12 8.23 -3.81
C GLN A 55 4.59 7.07 -2.92
N LEU A 56 5.77 6.55 -3.23
CA LEU A 56 6.48 5.62 -2.37
C LEU A 56 7.68 6.33 -1.76
N TRP A 57 7.71 6.42 -0.44
CA TRP A 57 8.86 6.90 0.30
C TRP A 57 9.61 5.71 0.87
N VAL A 58 10.89 5.57 0.55
CA VAL A 58 11.73 4.46 1.02
C VAL A 58 12.75 4.99 2.00
N LEU A 59 12.80 4.39 3.18
CA LEU A 59 13.80 4.67 4.19
C LEU A 59 15.10 3.94 3.85
N GLN A 60 16.17 4.70 3.71
CA GLN A 60 17.53 4.20 3.49
C GLN A 60 18.51 5.12 4.22
N ASP A 61 19.45 4.54 4.98
CA ASP A 61 20.51 5.29 5.67
C ASP A 61 19.98 6.44 6.56
N ALA A 62 18.86 6.18 7.24
CA ALA A 62 18.10 7.13 8.07
C ALA A 62 17.47 8.32 7.30
N GLU A 63 17.46 8.27 5.96
CA GLU A 63 16.87 9.28 5.10
C GLU A 63 15.71 8.71 4.26
N TRP A 64 14.71 9.57 3.98
CA TRP A 64 13.55 9.21 3.17
C TRP A 64 13.76 9.65 1.71
N SER A 65 13.77 8.68 0.79
CA SER A 65 13.82 8.93 -0.65
C SER A 65 12.42 8.78 -1.27
N LYS A 66 12.03 9.73 -2.14
CA LYS A 66 10.71 9.78 -2.77
C LYS A 66 10.73 9.18 -4.17
N HIS A 67 9.77 8.30 -4.46
CA HIS A 67 9.45 7.79 -5.78
C HIS A 67 8.01 8.16 -6.11
N VAL A 68 7.77 8.61 -7.34
CA VAL A 68 6.43 8.98 -7.83
C VAL A 68 6.07 8.09 -8.99
N TYR A 69 4.91 7.43 -8.90
CA TYR A 69 4.37 6.59 -9.95
C TYR A 69 3.13 7.24 -10.53
N ILE A 70 3.19 7.62 -11.81
CA ILE A 70 2.06 8.22 -12.51
C ILE A 70 1.08 7.11 -12.93
N LEU A 71 -0.21 7.32 -12.65
CA LEU A 71 -1.25 6.36 -12.99
C LEU A 71 -1.60 6.46 -14.48
N PRO A 72 -1.88 5.32 -15.14
CA PRO A 72 -2.27 5.32 -16.54
C PRO A 72 -3.68 5.89 -16.70
N PRO A 73 -4.05 6.42 -17.88
CA PRO A 73 -5.37 7.00 -18.13
C PRO A 73 -6.54 6.05 -17.85
N SER A 74 -6.31 4.74 -17.99
CA SER A 74 -7.29 3.69 -17.70
C SER A 74 -7.65 3.55 -16.22
N TRP A 75 -6.89 4.17 -15.31
CA TRP A 75 -7.14 4.14 -13.87
C TRP A 75 -8.59 4.49 -13.49
N LYS A 76 -9.08 5.60 -14.06
CA LYS A 76 -10.43 6.12 -13.81
C LYS A 76 -11.54 5.15 -14.24
N ASP A 77 -11.24 4.27 -15.20
CA ASP A 77 -12.20 3.32 -15.76
C ASP A 77 -12.19 1.98 -14.98
N VAL A 78 -11.08 1.68 -14.30
CA VAL A 78 -10.92 0.44 -13.50
C VAL A 78 -11.41 0.61 -12.06
N VAL A 79 -11.11 1.77 -11.47
CA VAL A 79 -11.43 2.13 -10.08
C VAL A 79 -12.82 2.74 -10.01
N THR A 80 -13.65 2.26 -9.09
CA THR A 80 -15.03 2.74 -8.92
C THR A 80 -15.37 3.18 -7.50
N LYS A 81 -14.43 3.00 -6.57
CA LYS A 81 -14.58 3.29 -5.14
C LYS A 81 -13.29 3.86 -4.59
N THR A 82 -13.37 4.42 -3.39
CA THR A 82 -12.18 4.71 -2.59
C THR A 82 -11.38 3.44 -2.36
N MET A 83 -10.07 3.53 -2.55
CA MET A 83 -9.12 2.43 -2.43
C MET A 83 -8.20 2.61 -1.24
N CYS A 84 -7.73 1.50 -0.70
CA CYS A 84 -6.64 1.41 0.26
C CYS A 84 -5.51 0.59 -0.36
N PHE A 85 -4.27 0.91 -0.01
CA PHE A 85 -3.15 0.02 -0.33
C PHE A 85 -3.22 -1.22 0.57
N ALA A 86 -3.11 -2.40 -0.03
CA ALA A 86 -2.87 -3.64 0.69
C ALA A 86 -1.36 -3.89 0.88
N GLY A 87 -0.54 -3.31 0.00
CA GLY A 87 0.92 -3.29 0.11
C GLY A 87 1.61 -3.42 -1.24
N ILE A 88 2.85 -3.89 -1.21
CA ILE A 88 3.66 -4.21 -2.40
C ILE A 88 4.02 -5.69 -2.32
N ILE A 89 3.91 -6.40 -3.44
CA ILE A 89 4.36 -7.80 -3.50
C ILE A 89 5.90 -7.81 -3.52
N VAL A 90 6.51 -8.52 -2.56
CA VAL A 90 7.96 -8.59 -2.42
C VAL A 90 8.57 -9.25 -3.65
N GLY A 91 9.63 -8.65 -4.20
CA GLY A 91 10.30 -9.17 -5.39
C GLY A 91 9.55 -8.89 -6.70
N THR A 92 8.44 -8.15 -6.67
CA THR A 92 7.77 -7.66 -7.87
C THR A 92 7.63 -6.15 -7.86
N ASN A 93 7.24 -5.59 -9.00
CA ASN A 93 6.95 -4.16 -9.17
C ASN A 93 5.45 -3.88 -9.05
N GLU A 94 4.72 -4.68 -8.24
CA GLU A 94 3.27 -4.60 -8.15
C GLU A 94 2.80 -4.04 -6.81
N ILE A 95 2.11 -2.91 -6.89
CA ILE A 95 1.32 -2.35 -5.80
C ILE A 95 -0.05 -3.00 -5.82
N VAL A 96 -0.49 -3.50 -4.67
CA VAL A 96 -1.82 -4.09 -4.52
C VAL A 96 -2.74 -3.09 -3.83
N LEU A 97 -3.90 -2.86 -4.42
CA LEU A 97 -4.96 -2.05 -3.85
C LEU A 97 -6.23 -2.87 -3.68
N ALA A 98 -7.01 -2.51 -2.68
CA ALA A 98 -8.34 -3.06 -2.47
C ALA A 98 -9.30 -1.92 -2.09
N PRO A 99 -10.61 -2.05 -2.36
CA PRO A 99 -11.59 -1.06 -1.92
C PRO A 99 -11.51 -0.84 -0.40
N SER A 100 -11.61 0.40 0.05
CA SER A 100 -11.65 0.73 1.49
C SER A 100 -12.90 0.17 2.18
N LEU A 101 -13.98 0.06 1.42
CA LEU A 101 -15.25 -0.54 1.81
C LEU A 101 -15.61 -1.62 0.79
N GLN A 102 -15.12 -2.83 1.05
CA GLN A 102 -15.49 -4.01 0.28
C GLN A 102 -16.90 -4.45 0.71
N ASN A 103 -17.83 -4.44 -0.25
CA ASN A 103 -19.13 -5.11 -0.17
C ASN A 103 -19.17 -6.08 -1.35
N VAL A 104 -19.69 -7.31 -1.17
CA VAL A 104 -20.03 -8.38 -2.15
C VAL A 104 -19.09 -8.56 -3.37
N LEU A 105 -18.92 -7.55 -4.22
CA LEU A 105 -17.92 -7.49 -5.28
C LEU A 105 -16.52 -7.29 -4.65
N CYS A 106 -15.97 -8.37 -4.11
CA CYS A 106 -14.60 -8.41 -3.62
C CYS A 106 -13.66 -8.51 -4.83
N TYR A 107 -12.80 -7.52 -4.99
CA TYR A 107 -11.77 -7.54 -6.01
C TYR A 107 -10.54 -6.81 -5.48
N VAL A 108 -9.40 -7.15 -6.05
CA VAL A 108 -8.13 -6.45 -5.83
C VAL A 108 -7.64 -5.89 -7.16
N ILE A 109 -6.84 -4.84 -7.06
CA ILE A 109 -6.16 -4.25 -8.20
C ILE A 109 -4.66 -4.44 -8.00
N TYR A 110 -4.01 -4.98 -9.02
CA TYR A 110 -2.56 -5.03 -9.15
C TYR A 110 -2.14 -3.92 -10.10
N PHE A 111 -1.35 -2.98 -9.60
CA PHE A 111 -0.74 -1.93 -10.40
C PHE A 111 0.75 -2.21 -10.54
N ASN A 112 1.18 -2.56 -11.74
CA ASN A 112 2.60 -2.77 -12.03
C ASN A 112 3.24 -1.42 -12.36
N VAL A 113 4.14 -0.95 -11.49
CA VAL A 113 4.75 0.39 -11.60
C VAL A 113 5.76 0.49 -12.74
N GLU A 114 6.37 -0.61 -13.15
CA GLU A 114 7.37 -0.65 -14.22
C GLU A 114 6.68 -0.66 -15.59
N ARG A 115 5.68 -1.53 -15.75
CA ARG A 115 4.92 -1.69 -17.00
C ARG A 115 3.82 -0.64 -17.15
N ASN A 116 3.49 0.07 -16.06
CA ASN A 116 2.38 0.99 -15.97
C ASN A 116 1.04 0.34 -16.39
N THR A 117 0.79 -0.88 -15.90
CA THR A 117 -0.40 -1.67 -16.24
C THR A 117 -1.22 -1.95 -14.99
N ILE A 118 -2.54 -2.04 -15.19
CA ILE A 118 -3.51 -2.30 -14.12
C ILE A 118 -4.23 -3.60 -14.43
N THR A 119 -4.24 -4.51 -13.46
CA THR A 119 -5.00 -5.77 -13.51
C THR A 119 -6.01 -5.78 -12.38
N LYS A 120 -7.28 -6.01 -12.71
CA LYS A 120 -8.37 -6.14 -11.73
C LYS A 120 -8.77 -7.61 -11.60
N VAL A 121 -8.71 -8.15 -10.39
CA VAL A 121 -8.98 -9.57 -10.12
C VAL A 121 -10.14 -9.68 -9.16
N GLY A 122 -11.21 -10.35 -9.58
CA GLY A 122 -12.34 -10.68 -8.71
C GLY A 122 -12.00 -11.85 -7.77
N ILE A 123 -12.48 -11.77 -6.54
CA ILE A 123 -12.34 -12.82 -5.52
C ILE A 123 -13.64 -13.61 -5.49
N GLN A 124 -13.55 -14.93 -5.73
CA GLN A 124 -14.68 -15.86 -5.69
C GLN A 124 -14.89 -16.43 -4.28
N GLY A 125 -16.09 -16.92 -3.96
CA GLY A 125 -16.37 -17.59 -2.68
C GLY A 125 -16.74 -16.64 -1.55
N MET A 126 -16.98 -15.37 -1.85
CA MET A 126 -17.33 -14.32 -0.87
C MET A 126 -18.85 -14.09 -0.78
N GLU A 127 -19.66 -14.90 -1.47
CA GLU A 127 -21.10 -14.69 -1.62
C GLU A 127 -21.84 -14.83 -0.30
N ALA A 128 -21.39 -15.71 0.61
CA ALA A 128 -22.03 -15.90 1.93
C ALA A 128 -21.85 -14.69 2.87
N PHE A 129 -20.92 -13.80 2.56
CA PHE A 129 -20.53 -12.70 3.44
C PHE A 129 -21.02 -11.33 2.92
N GLN A 130 -22.17 -11.32 2.24
CA GLN A 130 -22.70 -10.07 1.69
C GLN A 130 -22.91 -8.99 2.77
N GLY A 131 -22.54 -7.76 2.44
CA GLY A 131 -22.65 -6.61 3.35
C GLY A 131 -21.63 -6.60 4.49
N LYS A 132 -20.67 -7.54 4.53
CA LYS A 132 -19.56 -7.52 5.48
C LYS A 132 -18.36 -6.75 4.92
N ARG A 133 -17.60 -6.13 5.82
CA ARG A 133 -16.34 -5.45 5.50
C ARG A 133 -15.18 -6.44 5.57
N PHE A 134 -14.20 -6.25 4.70
CA PHE A 134 -12.98 -7.06 4.66
C PHE A 134 -11.75 -6.16 4.69
N ASN A 135 -10.73 -6.63 5.39
CA ASN A 135 -9.39 -6.08 5.31
C ASN A 135 -8.54 -7.03 4.46
N THR A 136 -7.66 -6.46 3.65
CA THR A 136 -6.75 -7.22 2.78
C THR A 136 -5.34 -7.06 3.30
N TYR A 137 -4.68 -8.18 3.61
CA TYR A 137 -3.29 -8.21 4.07
C TYR A 137 -2.47 -9.04 3.09
N LEU A 138 -1.33 -8.51 2.67
CA LEU A 138 -0.33 -9.28 1.93
C LEU A 138 0.59 -10.02 2.88
N ASN A 139 1.22 -11.09 2.39
CA ASN A 139 2.27 -11.82 3.10
C ASN A 139 1.83 -12.34 4.48
N TYR A 140 0.57 -12.75 4.62
CA TYR A 140 0.11 -13.41 5.84
C TYR A 140 0.88 -14.72 6.05
N VAL A 141 1.49 -14.85 7.22
CA VAL A 141 2.18 -16.07 7.68
C VAL A 141 1.50 -16.49 8.98
N GLU A 142 0.86 -17.65 8.98
CA GLU A 142 0.08 -18.15 10.13
C GLU A 142 0.97 -18.48 11.34
N ASN A 143 2.17 -19.00 11.08
CA ASN A 143 3.11 -19.45 12.12
C ASN A 143 4.49 -18.80 11.91
N VAL A 144 4.74 -17.70 12.63
CA VAL A 144 6.07 -17.05 12.64
C VAL A 144 6.94 -17.75 13.69
N ILE A 145 7.82 -18.65 13.24
CA ILE A 145 8.87 -19.20 14.10
C ILE A 145 10.01 -18.17 14.12
N LEU A 146 10.18 -17.50 15.26
CA LEU A 146 11.35 -16.65 15.51
C LEU A 146 12.51 -17.59 15.88
N LEU A 147 13.46 -17.75 14.95
CA LEU A 147 14.74 -18.43 15.19
C LEU A 147 15.74 -17.48 15.86
#